data_AF-A0A7X8EKT6-F1
#
_entry.id   AF-A0A7X8EKT6-F1
#
_cell.length_a   1.000
_cell.length_b   1.000
_cell.length_c   1.000
_cell.angle_alpha   90.00
_cell.angle_beta   90.00
_cell.angle_gamma   90.00
#
_symmetry.space_group_name_H-M   'P 1'
#
loop_
_entity.id
_entity.type
_entity.pdbx_description
1 polymer ?
#
loop_
_entity_poly.entity_id
_entity_poly.type
_entity_poly.pdbx_seq_one_letter_code
_entity_poly.pdbx_strand_id
1 'polypeptide(L)'
;MSSSYEKVMARKNEIMKKSLLMDFDQFERGKLAFDYEGMMSQFGYELDRVREIQAATHVGNTPLVELHNLTRTARALSPKGKGARILMKDEAANPSGSFKDRRASLS
;
A
#
# COMPACT_ATOMS: atom_id res chain seq x y z
N MET A 1 -25.37 -32.85 7.68
CA MET A 1 -24.12 -32.74 8.44
C MET A 1 -23.83 -31.26 8.67
N SER A 2 -23.95 -30.79 9.91
CA SER A 2 -23.83 -29.36 10.23
C SER A 2 -22.41 -28.86 9.94
N SER A 3 -22.29 -27.98 8.94
CA SER A 3 -21.10 -27.16 8.73
C SER A 3 -21.08 -26.09 9.83
N SER A 4 -20.71 -26.49 11.06
CA SER A 4 -20.50 -25.55 12.15
C SER A 4 -19.48 -24.50 11.71
N TYR A 5 -19.79 -23.24 11.96
CA TYR A 5 -18.92 -22.08 11.70
C TYR A 5 -17.48 -22.33 12.17
N GLU A 6 -17.30 -22.96 13.31
CA GLU A 6 -15.99 -23.30 13.88
C GLU A 6 -15.19 -24.25 12.98
N LYS A 7 -15.84 -25.26 12.38
CA LYS A 7 -15.18 -26.20 11.44
C LYS A 7 -14.79 -25.53 10.13
N VAL A 8 -15.50 -24.48 9.73
CA VAL A 8 -15.12 -23.66 8.56
C VAL A 8 -13.94 -22.77 8.92
N MET A 9 -13.98 -22.10 10.07
CA MET A 9 -12.90 -21.21 10.52
C MET A 9 -11.60 -21.96 10.81
N ALA A 10 -11.65 -23.20 11.31
CA ALA A 10 -10.48 -24.05 11.50
C ALA A 10 -9.73 -24.37 10.18
N ARG A 11 -10.42 -24.29 9.03
CA ARG A 11 -9.86 -24.56 7.69
C ARG A 11 -9.65 -23.30 6.87
N LYS A 12 -9.77 -22.10 7.46
CA LYS A 12 -9.67 -20.83 6.75
C LYS A 12 -8.39 -20.73 5.91
N ASN A 13 -7.24 -21.12 6.47
CA ASN A 13 -5.97 -21.08 5.74
C ASN A 13 -5.94 -22.05 4.55
N GLU A 14 -6.45 -23.28 4.71
CA GLU A 14 -6.55 -24.26 3.63
C GLU A 14 -7.47 -23.76 2.50
N ILE A 15 -8.62 -23.16 2.86
CA ILE A 15 -9.57 -22.58 1.92
C ILE A 15 -8.90 -21.42 1.17
N MET A 16 -8.22 -20.51 1.87
CA MET A 16 -7.50 -19.39 1.26
C MET A 16 -6.42 -19.88 0.29
N LYS A 17 -5.60 -20.86 0.68
CA LYS A 17 -4.56 -21.44 -0.19
C LYS A 17 -5.17 -22.07 -1.45
N LYS A 18 -6.29 -22.80 -1.32
CA LYS A 18 -6.99 -23.42 -2.46
C LYS A 18 -7.69 -22.41 -3.37
N SER A 19 -8.28 -21.36 -2.81
CA SER A 19 -9.02 -20.35 -3.56
C SER A 19 -8.12 -19.34 -4.27
N LEU A 20 -7.01 -18.95 -3.64
CA LEU A 20 -6.09 -17.95 -4.17
C LEU A 20 -4.87 -18.56 -4.88
N LEU A 21 -4.72 -19.89 -4.83
CA LEU A 21 -3.55 -20.62 -5.35
C LEU A 21 -2.22 -20.02 -4.87
N MET A 22 -2.22 -19.43 -3.67
CA MET A 22 -1.11 -18.67 -3.10
C MET A 22 -0.90 -19.11 -1.66
N ASP A 23 0.35 -19.34 -1.28
CA ASP A 23 0.75 -19.49 0.11
C ASP A 23 1.22 -18.13 0.65
N PHE A 24 0.49 -17.52 1.58
CA PHE A 24 0.89 -16.24 2.17
C PHE A 24 2.11 -16.38 3.09
N ASP A 25 2.30 -17.57 3.67
CA ASP A 25 3.39 -17.85 4.62
C ASP A 25 4.77 -17.65 3.96
N GLN A 26 4.85 -17.82 2.63
CA GLN A 26 6.09 -17.65 1.87
C GLN A 26 6.58 -16.19 1.79
N PHE A 27 5.69 -15.22 2.03
CA PHE A 27 5.99 -13.79 1.94
C PHE A 27 6.15 -13.15 3.33
N GLU A 28 5.78 -13.84 4.40
CA GLU A 28 6.00 -13.35 5.76
C GLU A 28 7.50 -13.33 6.09
N ARG A 29 7.99 -12.15 6.49
CA ARG A 29 9.39 -11.93 6.91
C ARG A 29 9.41 -11.57 8.39
N GLY A 30 9.60 -12.59 9.23
CA GLY A 30 9.57 -12.43 10.68
C GLY A 30 8.17 -12.02 11.17
N LYS A 31 8.10 -11.22 12.25
CA LYS A 31 6.81 -10.91 12.90
C LYS A 31 6.09 -9.66 12.36
N LEU A 32 6.78 -8.81 11.59
CA LEU A 32 6.32 -7.47 11.24
C LEU A 32 6.40 -7.13 9.76
N ALA A 33 7.17 -7.88 8.97
CA ALA A 33 7.35 -7.60 7.57
C ALA A 33 6.63 -8.63 6.71
N PHE A 34 6.09 -8.17 5.59
CA PHE A 34 5.44 -8.98 4.58
C PHE A 34 5.93 -8.51 3.22
N ASP A 35 6.33 -9.45 2.37
CA ASP A 35 6.90 -9.19 1.04
C ASP A 35 5.79 -8.98 0.00
N TYR A 36 5.18 -7.80 0.04
CA TYR A 36 4.14 -7.43 -0.92
C TYR A 36 4.65 -7.36 -2.36
N GLU A 37 5.91 -6.97 -2.57
CA GLU A 37 6.51 -6.88 -3.90
C GLU A 37 6.70 -8.28 -4.50
N GLY A 38 7.32 -9.20 -3.75
CA GLY A 38 7.43 -10.60 -4.16
C GLY A 38 6.07 -11.27 -4.40
N MET A 39 5.09 -10.95 -3.54
CA MET A 39 3.72 -11.43 -3.71
C MET A 39 3.07 -10.92 -4.99
N MET A 40 3.16 -9.61 -5.27
CA MET A 40 2.55 -9.03 -6.47
C MET A 40 3.26 -9.46 -7.76
N SER A 41 4.59 -9.61 -7.71
CA SER A 41 5.43 -10.11 -8.79
C SER A 41 5.00 -11.51 -9.26
N GLN A 42 4.71 -12.43 -8.33
CA GLN A 42 4.25 -13.79 -8.66
C GLN A 42 2.96 -13.80 -9.52
N PHE A 43 2.14 -12.75 -9.45
CA PHE A 43 0.88 -12.62 -10.19
C PHE A 43 0.98 -11.64 -11.39
N GLY A 44 2.21 -11.26 -11.78
CA GLY A 44 2.46 -10.40 -12.93
C GLY A 44 2.20 -8.91 -12.68
N TYR A 45 2.01 -8.50 -11.42
CA TYR A 45 1.83 -7.10 -11.03
C TYR A 45 3.12 -6.50 -10.48
N GLU A 46 4.16 -6.46 -11.31
CA GLU A 46 5.37 -5.72 -10.98
C GLU A 46 5.05 -4.25 -10.71
N LEU A 47 5.77 -3.64 -9.76
CA LEU A 47 5.57 -2.22 -9.42
C LEU A 47 5.72 -1.30 -10.63
N ASP A 48 6.66 -1.60 -11.53
CA ASP A 48 6.87 -0.82 -12.75
C ASP A 48 5.66 -0.95 -13.69
N ARG A 49 5.10 -2.16 -13.82
CA ARG A 49 3.89 -2.37 -14.62
C ARG A 49 2.68 -1.63 -14.03
N VAL A 50 2.53 -1.64 -12.72
CA VAL A 50 1.50 -0.87 -12.00
C VAL A 50 1.66 0.63 -12.29
N ARG A 51 2.90 1.14 -12.26
CA ARG A 51 3.20 2.56 -12.57
C ARG A 51 2.90 2.91 -14.01
N GLU A 52 3.20 2.03 -14.97
CA GLU A 52 2.85 2.22 -16.38
C GLU A 52 1.34 2.33 -16.58
N ILE A 53 0.56 1.40 -16.00
CA ILE A 53 -0.92 1.39 -16.09
C ILE A 53 -1.49 2.68 -15.48
N GLN A 54 -1.01 3.05 -14.29
CA GLN A 54 -1.42 4.29 -13.62
C GLN A 54 -1.09 5.52 -14.48
N ALA A 55 0.13 5.61 -15.04
CA ALA A 55 0.52 6.70 -15.90
C ALA A 55 -0.34 6.81 -17.17
N ALA A 56 -0.67 5.68 -17.81
CA ALA A 56 -1.54 5.63 -18.98
C ALA A 56 -2.97 6.13 -18.71
N THR A 57 -3.40 6.13 -17.44
CA THR A 57 -4.71 6.57 -16.98
C THR A 57 -4.68 7.91 -16.26
N HIS A 58 -3.56 8.65 -16.31
CA HIS A 58 -3.35 9.92 -15.60
C HIS A 58 -3.43 9.81 -14.07
N VAL A 59 -3.18 8.61 -13.53
CA VAL A 59 -3.15 8.33 -12.09
C VAL A 59 -1.70 8.22 -11.63
N GLY A 60 -1.42 8.65 -10.39
CA GLY A 60 -0.10 8.57 -9.80
C GLY A 60 0.80 9.74 -10.16
N ASN A 61 2.11 9.58 -9.91
CA ASN A 61 3.12 10.65 -10.00
C ASN A 61 2.70 12.02 -9.39
N THR A 62 1.90 11.97 -8.33
CA THR A 62 1.39 13.15 -7.64
C THR A 62 2.51 13.95 -6.97
N PRO A 63 2.35 15.26 -6.76
CA PRO A 63 3.39 16.08 -6.15
C PRO A 63 3.85 15.59 -4.77
N LEU A 64 5.14 15.68 -4.49
CA LEU A 64 5.71 15.58 -3.14
C LEU A 64 6.18 16.98 -2.74
N VAL A 65 5.33 17.70 -2.01
CA VAL A 65 5.56 19.12 -1.70
C VAL A 65 6.12 19.29 -0.30
N GLU A 66 7.05 20.23 -0.12
CA GLU A 66 7.49 20.63 1.22
C GLU A 66 6.59 21.74 1.77
N LEU A 67 6.09 21.52 2.98
CA LEU A 67 5.29 22.51 3.69
C LEU A 67 6.23 23.44 4.47
N HIS A 68 6.85 24.41 3.78
CA HIS A 68 7.92 25.26 4.35
C HIS A 68 7.51 26.01 5.63
N ASN A 69 6.27 26.51 5.69
CA ASN A 69 5.77 27.21 6.87
C ASN A 69 5.61 26.26 8.07
N LEU A 70 5.02 25.08 7.85
CA LEU A 70 4.89 24.07 8.91
C LEU A 70 6.26 23.53 9.35
N THR A 71 7.16 23.31 8.39
CA THR A 71 8.55 22.90 8.67
C THR A 71 9.28 23.95 9.51
N ARG A 72 9.12 25.24 9.19
CA ARG A 72 9.70 26.35 9.98
C ARG A 72 9.14 26.35 11.40
N THR A 73 7.83 26.22 11.56
CA THR A 73 7.17 26.17 12.87
C THR A 73 7.62 24.96 13.68
N ALA A 74 7.65 23.77 13.08
CA ALA A 74 8.12 22.55 13.74
C ALA A 74 9.57 22.69 14.23
N ARG A 75 10.45 23.34 13.45
CA ARG A 75 11.83 23.62 13.84
C ARG A 75 11.97 24.68 14.93
N ALA A 76 11.11 25.70 14.93
CA ALA A 76 11.11 26.76 15.94
C ALA A 76 10.63 26.25 17.32
N LEU A 77 9.69 25.31 17.33
CA LEU A 77 9.11 24.76 18.56
C LEU A 77 9.91 23.57 19.13
N SER A 78 10.80 22.98 18.34
CA SER A 78 11.57 21.80 18.75
C SER A 78 12.95 22.17 19.31
N PRO A 79 13.51 21.38 20.24
CA PRO A 79 14.91 21.51 20.63
C PRO A 79 15.86 21.44 19.42
N LYS A 80 17.04 22.05 19.55
CA LYS A 80 18.08 22.05 18.50
C LYS A 80 18.33 20.63 17.99
N GLY A 81 18.20 20.43 16.68
CA GLY A 81 18.40 19.14 16.01
C GLY A 81 17.20 18.18 16.02
N LYS A 82 16.07 18.54 16.65
CA LYS A 82 14.87 17.69 16.72
C LYS A 82 13.69 18.15 15.86
N GLY A 83 13.85 19.25 15.11
CA GLY A 83 12.80 19.78 14.25
C GLY A 83 12.62 18.97 12.96
N ALA A 84 11.39 18.52 12.70
CA ALA A 84 11.07 17.74 11.51
C ALA A 84 11.08 18.58 10.21
N ARG A 85 11.31 17.91 9.07
CA ARG A 85 10.97 18.40 7.72
C ARG A 85 9.64 17.78 7.33
N ILE A 86 8.67 18.61 6.95
CA ILE A 86 7.32 18.15 6.66
C ILE A 86 7.12 18.12 5.14
N LEU A 87 6.86 16.93 4.61
CA LEU A 87 6.55 16.66 3.21
C LEU A 87 5.12 16.14 3.11
N MET A 88 4.40 16.57 2.08
CA MET A 88 3.06 16.09 1.76
C MET A 88 3.07 15.43 0.38
N LYS A 89 2.64 14.18 0.34
CA LYS A 89 2.34 13.48 -0.91
C LYS A 89 0.90 13.81 -1.30
N ASP A 90 0.74 14.67 -2.30
CA ASP A 90 -0.55 15.26 -2.65
C ASP A 90 -1.41 14.33 -3.51
N GLU A 91 -1.92 13.25 -2.92
CA GLU A 91 -2.79 12.28 -3.60
C GLU A 91 -4.17 12.84 -4.00
N ALA A 92 -4.50 14.06 -3.59
CA ALA A 92 -5.67 14.76 -4.09
C ALA A 92 -5.48 15.27 -5.54
N ALA A 93 -4.25 15.29 -6.05
CA ALA A 93 -3.95 15.64 -7.43
C ALA A 93 -4.28 14.52 -8.45
N ASN A 94 -4.71 13.33 -8.00
CA ASN A 94 -5.24 12.31 -8.90
C ASN A 94 -6.61 12.72 -9.47
N PRO A 95 -7.06 12.16 -10.60
CA PRO A 95 -8.33 12.51 -11.26
C PRO A 95 -9.58 12.51 -10.37
N SER A 96 -9.73 11.57 -9.43
CA SER A 96 -10.86 11.51 -8.49
C SER A 96 -10.73 12.41 -7.27
N GLY A 97 -9.62 13.13 -7.14
CA GLY A 97 -9.34 13.91 -5.94
C GLY A 97 -8.85 13.07 -4.75
N SER A 98 -8.45 11.81 -4.96
CA SER A 98 -7.96 10.96 -3.86
C SER A 98 -7.05 9.82 -4.32
N PHE A 99 -6.36 9.20 -3.35
CA PHE A 99 -5.51 8.02 -3.59
C PHE A 99 -6.27 6.77 -4.06
N LYS A 100 -7.61 6.76 -4.03
CA LYS A 100 -8.42 5.60 -4.43
C LYS A 100 -8.25 5.24 -5.90
N ASP A 101 -7.86 6.20 -6.74
CA ASP A 101 -7.57 5.97 -8.16
C ASP A 101 -6.43 4.97 -8.38
N ARG A 102 -5.47 4.89 -7.45
CA ARG A 102 -4.34 3.96 -7.56
C ARG A 102 -4.80 2.51 -7.63
N ARG A 103 -5.89 2.16 -6.93
CA ARG A 103 -6.49 0.83 -6.99
C ARG A 103 -7.47 0.71 -8.14
N ALA A 104 -8.29 1.74 -8.38
CA ALA A 104 -9.30 1.72 -9.43
C ALA A 104 -8.68 1.57 -10.84
N SER A 105 -7.51 2.17 -11.08
CA SER A 105 -6.76 2.05 -12.34
C SER A 105 -6.21 0.65 -12.65
N LEU A 106 -6.22 -0.27 -11.68
CA LEU A 106 -5.74 -1.64 -11.86
C LEU A 106 -6.88 -2.65 -12.11
N SER A 107 -8.13 -2.19 -12.15
CA SER A 107 -9.34 -3.00 -12.40
C SER A 107 -9.83 -2.81 -13.83
#